data_AF-A0A8J4XWS5-F1
#
_entry.id   AF-A0A8J4XWS5-F1
#
_cell.length_a   1.000
_cell.length_b   1.000
_cell.length_c   1.000
_cell.angle_alpha   90.00
_cell.angle_beta   90.00
_cell.angle_gamma   90.00
#
_symmetry.space_group_name_H-M   'P 1'
#
loop_
_entity.id
_entity.type
_entity.pdbx_description
1 polymer ?
#
loop_
_entity_poly.entity_id
_entity_poly.type
_entity_poly.pdbx_seq_one_letter_code
_entity_poly.pdbx_strand_id
1 'polypeptide(L)'
;MSSRNVLPKVKCRVLDGSAVLWVIHWPANGTVRDFVVNIKQYIQQKLTSSDVYLVLNRYQDFSTKSTTRCNRTTETSRVHRLALDTPLLPQKAVLTVSENKSQLMDIICEELTRDTTFHQDYTMTHKLVIASSNNTPVEISYGRVVIPRGKTCFTSQGRGRLHLCSTSSNSCD
;
A
#
# COMPACT_ATOMS: atom_id res chain seq x y z
N MET A 1 29.12 35.41 -5.41
CA MET A 1 28.46 34.33 -6.18
C MET A 1 27.94 33.29 -5.18
N SER A 2 26.64 33.27 -4.93
CA SER A 2 26.02 32.33 -3.97
C SER A 2 25.66 31.06 -4.71
N SER A 3 26.46 30.00 -4.51
CA SER A 3 26.18 28.68 -5.04
C SER A 3 25.11 28.04 -4.17
N ARG A 4 23.86 28.01 -4.64
CA ARG A 4 22.83 27.17 -4.02
C ARG A 4 23.22 25.73 -4.30
N ASN A 5 23.73 25.02 -3.29
CA ASN A 5 23.81 23.57 -3.31
C ASN A 5 22.38 23.02 -3.40
N VAL A 6 21.89 22.83 -4.63
CA VAL A 6 20.64 22.10 -4.86
C VAL A 6 20.98 20.64 -4.59
N LEU A 7 20.50 20.11 -3.46
CA LEU A 7 20.55 18.68 -3.21
C LEU A 7 19.99 17.95 -4.45
N PRO A 8 20.64 16.87 -4.93
CA PRO A 8 20.17 16.15 -6.10
C PRO A 8 18.72 15.73 -5.88
N LYS A 9 17.85 16.10 -6.83
CA LYS A 9 16.42 15.80 -6.76
C LYS A 9 16.23 14.29 -6.83
N VAL A 10 15.88 13.67 -5.70
CA VAL A 10 15.55 12.24 -5.66
C VAL A 10 14.36 11.99 -6.58
N LYS A 11 14.53 11.05 -7.51
CA LYS A 11 13.46 10.64 -8.42
C LYS A 11 12.39 9.91 -7.63
N CYS A 12 11.13 10.29 -7.80
CA CYS A 12 9.99 9.70 -7.11
C CYS A 12 8.96 9.20 -8.13
N ARG A 13 8.34 8.05 -7.84
CA ARG A 13 7.25 7.46 -8.61
C ARG A 13 6.05 7.18 -7.71
N VAL A 14 4.89 7.66 -8.13
CA VAL A 14 3.60 7.33 -7.49
C VAL A 14 2.91 6.26 -8.32
N LEU A 15 2.54 5.15 -7.68
CA LEU A 15 1.87 4.01 -8.28
C LEU A 15 0.44 3.93 -7.76
N ASP A 16 -0.54 3.98 -8.67
CA ASP A 16 -1.92 3.62 -8.34
C ASP A 16 -2.03 2.10 -8.25
N GLY A 17 -2.22 1.58 -7.03
CA GLY A 17 -2.36 0.17 -6.77
C GLY A 17 -3.49 -0.47 -7.58
N SER A 18 -4.59 0.24 -7.84
CA SER A 18 -5.67 -0.26 -8.68
C SER A 18 -5.24 -0.52 -10.11
N ALA A 19 -4.42 0.36 -10.69
CA ALA A 19 -3.90 0.20 -12.04
C ALA A 19 -2.83 -0.90 -12.09
N VAL A 20 -1.97 -0.95 -11.07
CA VAL A 20 -0.91 -1.97 -10.94
C VAL A 20 -1.47 -3.39 -11.01
N LEU A 21 -2.61 -3.67 -10.34
CA LEU A 21 -3.24 -4.99 -10.37
C LEU A 21 -3.66 -5.47 -11.78
N TRP A 22 -3.93 -4.56 -12.70
CA TRP A 22 -4.31 -4.89 -14.08
C TRP A 22 -3.11 -5.10 -15.00
N VAL A 23 -1.97 -4.47 -14.70
CA VAL A 23 -0.80 -4.46 -15.57
C VAL A 23 0.17 -5.59 -15.25
N ILE A 24 0.25 -6.00 -13.99
CA ILE A 24 1.15 -7.07 -13.57
C ILE A 24 0.66 -8.42 -14.10
N HIS A 25 1.63 -9.24 -14.52
CA HIS A 25 1.34 -10.59 -15.01
C HIS A 25 0.52 -11.38 -13.99
N TRP A 26 -0.65 -11.83 -14.43
CA TRP A 26 -1.56 -12.66 -13.65
C TRP A 26 -1.27 -14.14 -13.97
N PRO A 27 -0.71 -14.92 -13.02
CA PRO A 27 -0.44 -16.34 -13.23
C PRO A 27 -1.67 -17.10 -13.71
N ALA A 28 -1.53 -17.85 -14.81
CA ALA A 28 -2.63 -18.66 -15.34
C ALA A 28 -2.94 -19.87 -14.43
N ASN A 29 -1.89 -20.52 -13.92
CA ASN A 29 -1.96 -21.59 -12.94
C ASN A 29 -1.01 -21.22 -11.80
N GLY A 30 -1.58 -20.84 -10.65
CA GLY A 30 -0.80 -20.41 -9.51
C GLY A 30 -1.70 -20.04 -8.33
N THR A 31 -1.06 -19.52 -7.31
CA THR A 31 -1.69 -19.09 -6.06
C THR A 31 -1.65 -17.57 -5.93
N VAL A 32 -2.38 -17.04 -4.95
CA VAL A 32 -2.30 -15.62 -4.60
C VAL A 32 -0.86 -15.22 -4.25
N ARG A 33 -0.10 -16.10 -3.60
CA ARG A 33 1.32 -15.89 -3.30
C ARG A 33 2.16 -15.62 -4.55
N ASP A 34 1.96 -16.38 -5.62
CA ASP A 34 2.72 -16.20 -6.86
C ASP A 34 2.47 -14.83 -7.48
N PHE A 35 1.22 -14.36 -7.40
CA PHE A 35 0.88 -13.01 -7.84
C PHE A 35 1.51 -11.93 -6.95
N VAL A 36 1.54 -12.12 -5.62
CA VAL A 36 2.25 -11.21 -4.70
C VAL A 36 3.74 -11.14 -5.03
N VAL A 37 4.37 -12.26 -5.38
CA VAL A 37 5.78 -12.29 -5.83
C VAL A 37 5.97 -11.44 -7.08
N ASN A 38 5.08 -11.54 -8.07
CA ASN A 38 5.13 -10.70 -9.27
C ASN A 38 5.01 -9.19 -8.93
N ILE A 39 4.21 -8.84 -7.92
CA ILE A 39 4.10 -7.47 -7.42
C ILE A 39 5.40 -7.00 -6.76
N LYS A 40 6.00 -7.82 -5.89
CA LYS A 40 7.28 -7.51 -5.26
C LYS A 40 8.36 -7.26 -6.31
N GLN A 41 8.47 -8.13 -7.33
CA GLN A 41 9.40 -7.96 -8.44
C GLN A 41 9.14 -6.67 -9.23
N TYR A 42 7.89 -6.33 -9.50
CA TYR A 42 7.54 -5.09 -10.19
C TYR A 42 7.97 -3.85 -9.38
N ILE A 43 7.72 -3.84 -8.07
CA ILE A 43 8.11 -2.73 -7.18
C ILE A 43 9.63 -2.63 -7.06
N GLN A 44 10.32 -3.76 -6.88
CA GLN A 44 11.78 -3.85 -6.85
C GLN A 44 12.40 -3.17 -8.06
N GLN A 45 11.92 -3.46 -9.27
CA GLN A 45 12.42 -2.83 -10.50
C GLN A 45 12.26 -1.30 -10.51
N LYS A 46 11.26 -0.74 -9.81
CA LYS A 46 11.10 0.71 -9.68
C LYS A 46 11.99 1.31 -8.60
N LEU A 47 12.23 0.55 -7.52
CA LEU A 47 13.11 0.93 -6.41
C LEU A 47 14.59 1.01 -6.82
N THR A 48 15.01 0.42 -7.94
CA THR A 48 16.41 0.56 -8.43
C THR A 48 16.79 1.99 -8.87
N SER A 49 15.81 2.87 -9.10
CA SER A 49 16.06 4.19 -9.69
C SER A 49 15.23 5.33 -9.09
N SER A 50 14.37 5.04 -8.13
CA SER A 50 13.45 6.03 -7.57
C SER A 50 12.78 5.56 -6.30
N ASP A 51 12.42 6.52 -5.45
CA ASP A 51 11.48 6.29 -4.35
C ASP A 51 10.11 5.92 -4.93
N VAL A 52 9.43 4.96 -4.29
CA VAL A 52 8.15 4.43 -4.75
C VAL A 52 7.07 4.72 -3.72
N TYR A 53 5.97 5.31 -4.16
CA TYR A 53 4.78 5.58 -3.37
C TYR A 53 3.64 4.74 -3.93
N LEU A 54 3.34 3.61 -3.28
CA LEU A 54 2.26 2.72 -3.66
C LEU A 54 0.97 3.14 -2.93
N VAL A 55 -0.05 3.55 -3.70
CA VAL A 55 -1.35 3.97 -3.17
C VAL A 55 -2.37 2.86 -3.40
N LEU A 56 -2.68 2.12 -2.35
CA LEU A 56 -3.73 1.10 -2.31
C LEU A 56 -5.02 1.75 -1.79
N ASN A 57 -5.66 2.56 -2.65
CA ASN A 57 -6.88 3.26 -2.26
C ASN A 57 -8.08 2.28 -2.22
N ARG A 58 -8.77 2.20 -1.08
CA ARG A 58 -10.13 1.65 -1.05
C ARG A 58 -11.07 2.66 -1.71
N TYR A 59 -11.93 2.17 -2.62
CA TYR A 59 -13.07 2.96 -3.04
C TYR A 59 -13.92 3.21 -1.80
N GLN A 60 -14.00 4.46 -1.31
CA GLN A 60 -15.08 4.82 -0.41
C GLN A 60 -16.41 4.53 -1.11
N ASP A 61 -17.36 3.93 -0.38
CA ASP A 61 -18.65 3.44 -0.90
C ASP A 61 -19.51 4.53 -1.59
N PHE A 62 -19.12 5.80 -1.52
CA PHE A 62 -19.85 6.95 -2.06
C PHE A 62 -19.11 7.75 -3.16
N SER A 63 -18.12 7.16 -3.83
CA SER A 63 -17.50 7.79 -5.01
C SER A 63 -18.42 7.69 -6.24
N THR A 64 -18.45 8.68 -7.13
CA THR A 64 -19.17 8.63 -8.44
C THR A 64 -18.84 7.38 -9.30
N LYS A 65 -17.70 6.71 -9.00
CA LYS A 65 -17.31 5.42 -9.60
C LYS A 65 -18.07 4.20 -9.04
N SER A 66 -18.60 4.25 -7.81
CA SER A 66 -19.48 3.20 -7.27
C SER A 66 -20.85 3.23 -7.98
N THR A 67 -21.37 4.43 -8.25
CA THR A 67 -22.65 4.65 -8.96
C THR A 67 -22.64 4.14 -10.40
N THR A 68 -21.52 4.29 -11.12
CA THR A 68 -21.38 3.79 -12.50
C THR A 68 -21.05 2.29 -12.59
N ARG A 69 -20.57 1.66 -11.51
CA ARG A 69 -20.35 0.20 -11.43
C ARG A 69 -21.64 -0.57 -11.13
N CYS A 70 -22.61 0.05 -10.44
CA CYS A 70 -23.95 -0.52 -10.24
C CYS A 70 -24.62 -0.88 -11.58
N ASN A 71 -24.31 -0.16 -12.65
CA ASN A 71 -24.88 -0.38 -13.98
C ASN A 71 -24.11 -1.40 -14.84
N ARG A 72 -23.02 -2.02 -14.32
CA ARG A 72 -22.23 -3.07 -14.99
C ARG A 72 -22.27 -4.38 -14.20
N THR A 73 -23.43 -4.74 -13.68
CA THR A 73 -23.71 -6.05 -13.06
C THR A 73 -23.64 -7.15 -14.13
N THR A 74 -22.42 -7.50 -14.54
CA THR A 74 -22.13 -8.70 -15.32
C THR A 74 -21.66 -9.81 -14.37
N GLU A 75 -22.58 -10.74 -14.10
CA GLU A 75 -22.45 -12.19 -13.78
C GLU A 75 -21.48 -12.71 -12.71
N THR A 76 -20.52 -11.96 -12.18
CA THR A 76 -19.62 -12.48 -11.13
C THR A 76 -19.70 -11.60 -9.89
N SER A 77 -20.75 -11.82 -9.10
CA SER A 77 -20.98 -11.19 -7.79
C SER A 77 -20.38 -12.00 -6.64
N ARG A 78 -19.75 -13.15 -6.91
CA ARG A 78 -19.30 -14.05 -5.86
C ARG A 78 -18.10 -13.47 -5.14
N VAL A 79 -18.27 -13.24 -3.84
CA VAL A 79 -17.17 -12.97 -2.94
C VAL A 79 -16.41 -14.28 -2.70
N HIS A 80 -15.11 -14.25 -2.94
CA HIS A 80 -14.20 -15.36 -2.71
C HIS A 80 -13.33 -15.02 -1.51
N ARG A 81 -13.02 -16.03 -0.69
CA ARG A 81 -12.07 -15.88 0.41
C ARG A 81 -10.68 -16.07 -0.16
N LEU A 82 -9.94 -14.97 -0.30
CA LEU A 82 -8.56 -15.01 -0.79
C LEU A 82 -7.61 -15.24 0.39
N ALA A 83 -6.63 -16.12 0.18
CA ALA A 83 -5.47 -16.29 1.04
C ALA A 83 -4.25 -16.69 0.20
N LEU A 84 -3.04 -16.56 0.74
CA LEU A 84 -1.79 -16.74 -0.01
C LEU A 84 -1.70 -18.11 -0.73
N ASP A 85 -2.20 -19.15 -0.10
CA ASP A 85 -2.20 -20.54 -0.56
C ASP A 85 -3.41 -20.90 -1.44
N THR A 86 -4.41 -20.03 -1.52
CA THR A 86 -5.58 -20.28 -2.38
C THR A 86 -5.21 -20.17 -3.87
N PRO A 87 -5.81 -20.99 -4.74
CA PRO A 87 -5.67 -20.85 -6.18
C PRO A 87 -6.05 -19.44 -6.62
N LEU A 88 -5.21 -18.85 -7.46
CA LEU A 88 -5.48 -17.54 -8.04
C LEU A 88 -6.61 -17.67 -9.06
N LEU A 89 -7.77 -17.12 -8.71
CA LEU A 89 -8.92 -17.07 -9.60
C LEU A 89 -8.63 -16.20 -10.84
N PRO A 90 -9.44 -16.30 -11.91
CA PRO A 90 -9.27 -15.44 -13.07
C PRO A 90 -9.26 -13.95 -12.70
N GLN A 91 -8.36 -13.17 -13.31
CA GLN A 91 -8.15 -11.75 -12.99
C GLN A 91 -9.44 -10.94 -12.93
N LYS A 92 -10.34 -11.13 -13.91
CA LYS A 92 -11.63 -10.44 -13.92
C LYS A 92 -12.50 -10.80 -12.72
N ALA A 93 -12.58 -12.08 -12.34
CA ALA A 93 -13.40 -12.53 -11.21
C ALA A 93 -12.95 -11.93 -9.86
N VAL A 94 -11.66 -11.60 -9.72
CA VAL A 94 -11.12 -10.95 -8.52
C VAL A 94 -11.23 -9.43 -8.61
N LEU A 95 -10.81 -8.82 -9.72
CA LEU A 95 -10.63 -7.37 -9.79
C LEU A 95 -11.92 -6.57 -10.08
N THR A 96 -12.99 -7.21 -10.57
CA THR A 96 -14.29 -6.56 -10.79
C THR A 96 -15.18 -6.56 -9.56
N VAL A 97 -14.96 -7.49 -8.62
CA VAL A 97 -15.66 -7.54 -7.32
C VAL A 97 -14.87 -6.71 -6.31
N SER A 98 -15.45 -5.60 -5.84
CA SER A 98 -14.78 -4.66 -4.92
C SER A 98 -14.23 -5.34 -3.67
N GLU A 99 -14.99 -6.28 -3.09
CA GLU A 99 -14.60 -7.02 -1.89
C GLU A 99 -13.38 -7.93 -2.15
N ASN A 100 -13.39 -8.72 -3.22
CA ASN A 100 -12.26 -9.58 -3.59
C ASN A 100 -11.01 -8.75 -3.88
N LYS A 101 -11.17 -7.63 -4.59
CA LYS A 101 -10.08 -6.69 -4.86
C LYS A 101 -9.54 -6.07 -3.56
N SER A 102 -10.39 -5.73 -2.60
CA SER A 102 -9.97 -5.21 -1.29
C SER A 102 -9.16 -6.26 -0.53
N GLN A 103 -9.67 -7.48 -0.41
CA GLN A 103 -8.95 -8.60 0.22
C GLN A 103 -7.57 -8.80 -0.41
N LEU A 104 -7.48 -8.77 -1.75
CA LEU A 104 -6.20 -8.91 -2.44
C LEU A 104 -5.24 -7.76 -2.11
N MET A 105 -5.72 -6.52 -2.09
CA MET A 105 -4.90 -5.35 -1.73
C MET A 105 -4.38 -5.43 -0.29
N ASP A 106 -5.21 -5.91 0.64
CA ASP A 106 -4.83 -6.08 2.04
C ASP A 106 -3.74 -7.15 2.19
N ILE A 107 -3.87 -8.29 1.49
CA ILE A 107 -2.84 -9.34 1.43
C ILE A 107 -1.52 -8.78 0.89
N ILE A 108 -1.56 -8.02 -0.21
CA ILE A 108 -0.37 -7.40 -0.81
C ILE A 108 0.29 -6.43 0.17
N CYS A 109 -0.50 -5.59 0.83
CA CYS A 109 0.00 -4.63 1.81
C CYS A 109 0.69 -5.33 2.99
N GLU A 110 0.07 -6.39 3.51
CA GLU A 110 0.63 -7.18 4.61
C GLU A 110 1.95 -7.84 4.19
N GLU A 111 1.97 -8.50 3.04
CA GLU A 111 3.15 -9.19 2.53
C GLU A 111 4.31 -8.26 2.19
N LEU A 112 4.03 -7.03 1.75
CA LEU A 112 5.07 -6.01 1.54
C LEU A 112 5.58 -5.43 2.85
N THR A 113 4.72 -5.30 3.86
CA THR A 113 5.08 -4.67 5.16
C THR A 113 5.82 -5.64 6.08
N ARG A 114 5.60 -6.95 5.94
CA ARG A 114 6.21 -7.97 6.82
C ARG A 114 7.46 -8.62 6.27
N ASP A 115 7.75 -8.45 4.98
CA ASP A 115 8.89 -9.07 4.31
C ASP A 115 10.19 -8.30 4.56
N THR A 116 10.86 -8.64 5.67
CA THR A 116 12.13 -8.05 6.07
C THR A 116 13.26 -8.30 5.08
N THR A 117 13.23 -9.43 4.35
CA THR A 117 14.24 -9.76 3.33
C THR A 117 14.10 -8.80 2.15
N PHE A 118 12.88 -8.63 1.65
CA PHE A 118 12.59 -7.63 0.61
C PHE A 118 13.01 -6.22 1.03
N HIS A 119 12.80 -5.84 2.30
CA HIS A 119 13.23 -4.51 2.78
C HIS A 119 14.74 -4.37 2.67
N GLN A 120 15.48 -5.30 3.27
CA GLN A 120 16.94 -5.28 3.33
C GLN A 120 17.59 -5.31 1.95
N ASP A 121 17.00 -6.05 1.00
CA ASP A 121 17.56 -6.19 -0.33
C ASP A 121 17.26 -4.98 -1.23
N TYR A 122 16.09 -4.34 -1.07
CA TYR A 122 15.57 -3.42 -2.09
C TYR A 122 15.21 -2.02 -1.61
N THR A 123 15.26 -1.75 -0.30
CA THR A 123 14.94 -0.42 0.25
C THR A 123 16.11 0.27 0.95
N MET A 124 17.34 -0.19 0.70
CA MET A 124 18.55 0.42 1.28
C MET A 124 18.87 1.80 0.71
N THR A 125 18.59 2.02 -0.58
CA THR A 125 18.90 3.28 -1.27
C THR A 125 17.66 4.14 -1.52
N HIS A 126 16.58 3.51 -1.97
CA HIS A 126 15.31 4.15 -2.28
C HIS A 126 14.22 3.62 -1.36
N LYS A 127 13.29 4.49 -0.96
CA LYS A 127 12.23 4.11 -0.03
C LYS A 127 10.98 3.62 -0.74
N LEU A 128 10.26 2.74 -0.07
CA LEU A 128 8.90 2.34 -0.42
C LEU A 128 7.93 2.93 0.61
N VAL A 129 6.97 3.72 0.15
CA VAL A 129 5.86 4.23 0.98
C VAL A 129 4.58 3.55 0.52
N ILE A 130 3.89 2.90 1.44
CA ILE A 130 2.62 2.21 1.20
C ILE A 130 1.51 3.02 1.87
N ALA A 131 0.66 3.64 1.07
CA ALA A 131 -0.56 4.28 1.54
C ALA A 131 -1.71 3.29 1.33
N SER A 132 -2.03 2.57 2.40
CA SER A 132 -3.18 1.67 2.49
C SER A 132 -4.38 2.40 3.09
N SER A 133 -5.51 1.71 3.19
CA SER A 133 -6.74 2.21 3.79
C SER A 133 -6.67 2.46 5.30
N ASN A 134 -5.62 1.97 5.97
CA ASN A 134 -5.30 2.44 7.31
C ASN A 134 -4.74 3.86 7.19
N ASN A 135 -5.29 4.81 7.96
CA ASN A 135 -4.99 6.26 7.84
C ASN A 135 -3.51 6.68 8.04
N THR A 136 -2.60 5.72 8.21
CA THR A 136 -1.17 5.94 8.42
C THR A 136 -0.38 5.22 7.33
N PRO A 137 0.19 5.98 6.36
CA PRO A 137 1.13 5.42 5.41
C PRO A 137 2.32 4.77 6.13
N VAL A 138 2.75 3.63 5.61
CA VAL A 138 3.93 2.90 6.09
C VAL A 138 5.10 3.25 5.20
N GLU A 139 6.15 3.84 5.75
CA GLU A 139 7.42 4.05 5.04
C GLU A 139 8.35 2.88 5.35
N ILE A 140 9.03 2.35 4.33
CA ILE A 140 10.06 1.33 4.42
C ILE A 140 11.31 1.93 3.78
N SER A 141 12.36 2.10 4.57
CA SER A 141 13.58 2.80 4.19
C SER A 141 14.75 2.28 5.02
N TYR A 142 15.94 2.20 4.40
CA TYR A 142 17.14 1.63 5.02
C TYR A 142 16.92 0.20 5.54
N GLY A 143 16.19 -0.60 4.77
CA GLY A 143 15.97 -2.01 5.09
C GLY A 143 15.00 -2.29 6.23
N ARG A 144 14.22 -1.29 6.68
CA ARG A 144 13.29 -1.45 7.79
C ARG A 144 12.04 -0.60 7.63
N VAL A 145 10.98 -0.99 8.33
CA VAL A 145 9.78 -0.17 8.47
C VAL A 145 10.08 1.04 9.36
N VAL A 146 9.85 2.23 8.83
CA VAL A 146 9.98 3.52 9.51
C VAL A 146 8.57 4.09 9.70
N ILE A 147 8.02 3.93 10.91
CA ILE A 147 6.76 4.57 11.27
C ILE A 147 7.05 6.06 11.48
N PRO A 148 6.34 7.00 10.83
CA PRO A 148 6.53 8.43 11.07
C PRO A 148 6.26 8.74 12.55
N ARG A 149 7.28 9.18 13.30
CA ARG A 149 7.12 9.79 14.62
C ARG A 149 6.35 11.11 14.42
N GLY A 150 5.03 11.09 14.60
CA GLY A 150 4.19 12.30 14.46
C GLY A 150 2.73 12.10 14.07
N LYS A 151 2.23 10.88 13.89
CA LYS A 151 0.79 10.61 13.73
C LYS A 151 0.29 9.56 14.72
N THR A 152 0.30 9.92 16.00
CA THR A 152 -0.66 9.36 16.95
C THR A 152 -2.07 9.75 16.50
N CYS A 153 -2.99 8.80 16.56
CA CYS A 153 -4.39 8.86 16.12
C CYS A 153 -5.08 10.24 16.25
N PHE A 154 -5.75 10.68 15.19
CA PHE A 154 -6.89 11.58 15.32
C PHE A 154 -8.12 10.73 15.67
N THR A 155 -8.42 10.59 16.96
CA THR A 155 -9.75 10.18 17.40
C THR A 155 -10.66 11.41 17.33
N SER A 156 -11.56 11.46 16.35
CA SER A 156 -12.72 12.35 16.43
C SER A 156 -13.70 11.77 17.45
N GLN A 157 -13.60 12.19 18.71
CA GLN A 157 -14.78 12.26 19.56
C GLN A 157 -15.14 13.72 19.76
N GLY A 158 -16.44 13.98 19.59
CA GLY A 158 -17.00 15.32 19.52
C GLY A 158 -16.81 16.16 20.76
N ARG A 159 -16.97 17.46 20.53
CA ARG A 159 -17.11 18.57 21.49
C ARG A 159 -15.84 18.92 22.29
N GLY A 160 -15.16 19.95 21.77
CA GLY A 160 -14.70 21.10 22.53
C GLY A 160 -13.58 20.85 23.56
N ARG A 161 -12.43 21.46 23.28
CA ARG A 161 -11.27 21.72 24.17
C ARG A 161 -10.09 20.78 23.94
N LEU A 162 -9.08 21.32 23.26
CA LEU A 162 -7.74 20.76 23.12
C LEU A 162 -7.06 20.77 24.50
N HIS A 163 -6.70 19.61 25.03
CA HIS A 163 -5.76 19.50 26.15
C HIS A 163 -4.51 18.77 25.66
N LEU A 164 -3.37 19.47 25.67
CA LEU A 164 -2.06 18.82 25.55
C LEU A 164 -1.79 18.07 26.87
N CYS A 165 -1.76 16.74 26.84
CA CYS A 165 -1.12 15.97 27.88
C CYS A 165 0.37 15.85 27.54
N SER A 166 1.17 16.74 28.12
CA SER A 166 2.62 16.58 28.22
C SER A 166 2.94 15.58 29.33
N THR A 167 3.28 14.34 28.99
CA THR A 167 3.97 13.45 29.93
C THR A 167 5.48 13.72 29.84
N SER A 168 5.91 14.67 30.65
CA SER A 168 7.30 14.78 31.09
C SER A 168 7.57 13.71 32.14
N SER A 169 8.48 12.79 31.85
CA SER A 169 9.26 12.12 32.89
C SER A 169 10.59 11.66 32.30
N ASN A 170 11.54 12.60 32.34
CA ASN A 170 12.95 12.26 32.52
C ASN A 170 13.10 11.62 33.89
N SER A 171 13.75 10.46 33.96
CA SER A 171 14.42 10.00 35.18
C SER A 171 15.65 9.20 34.76
N CYS A 172 16.79 9.87 34.79
CA CYS A 172 18.10 9.26 35.02
C CYS A 172 18.45 9.65 36.45
N ASP A 173 18.50 8.66 37.33
CA ASP A 173 19.55 8.39 38.32
C ASP A 173 19.27 7.01 38.94
#